data_AF-A0A7S1NYD4-F1
#
_entry.id   AF-A0A7S1NYD4-F1
#
_cell.length_a   1.000
_cell.length_b   1.000
_cell.length_c   1.000
_cell.angle_alpha   90.00
_cell.angle_beta   90.00
_cell.angle_gamma   90.00
#
_symmetry.space_group_name_H-M   'P 1'
#
loop_
_entity.id
_entity.type
_entity.pdbx_description
1 polymer ?
#
loop_
_entity_poly.entity_id
_entity_poly.type
_entity_poly.pdbx_seq_one_letter_code
_entity_poly.pdbx_strand_id
1 'polypeptide(L)'
;MRTQTNAQGRRLKILCLPGWRTNSRILRDQLLLSGLTHLLADIAELKCLDPCQPAQGPTNPIVKAAWPDETDFYQWWYTNENTMEYDAGEAAVDYISKKIREEGPVDGLLGFSQGGALACMCAALQQKADDERLNNASNSS
;
A
#
# COMPACT_ATOMS: atom_id res chain seq x y z
N MET A 1 18.11 21.38 14.02
CA MET A 1 16.97 20.44 14.16
C MET A 1 17.52 19.06 14.42
N ARG A 2 17.10 18.40 15.51
CA ARG A 2 17.53 17.03 15.82
C ARG A 2 16.60 16.08 15.06
N THR A 3 17.14 15.38 14.07
CA THR A 3 16.45 14.32 13.33
C THR A 3 16.01 13.26 14.33
N GLN A 4 14.71 13.11 14.56
CA GLN A 4 14.20 12.05 15.44
C GLN A 4 14.17 10.74 14.64
N THR A 5 15.18 9.92 14.85
CA THR A 5 15.23 8.56 14.34
C THR A 5 14.41 7.62 15.22
N ASN A 6 13.90 6.51 14.67
CA ASN A 6 13.25 5.46 15.47
C ASN A 6 14.24 4.82 16.48
N ALA A 7 13.78 3.86 17.29
CA ALA A 7 14.60 3.19 18.32
C ALA A 7 15.92 2.56 17.79
N GLN A 8 16.10 2.46 16.48
CA GLN A 8 17.28 1.93 15.80
C GLN A 8 18.07 2.98 15.00
N GLY A 9 17.79 4.28 15.13
CA GLY A 9 18.58 5.30 14.42
C GLY A 9 18.26 5.43 12.92
N ARG A 10 17.22 4.75 12.40
CA ARG A 10 16.85 4.79 10.98
C ARG A 10 15.47 5.38 10.75
N ARG A 11 15.21 5.85 9.52
CA ARG A 11 13.84 6.20 9.10
C ARG A 11 13.01 4.93 8.89
N LEU A 12 11.72 5.05 9.13
CA LEU A 12 10.73 4.03 8.83
C LEU A 12 10.62 3.84 7.32
N LYS A 13 10.51 2.62 6.83
CA LYS A 13 10.19 2.32 5.43
C LYS A 13 8.70 2.03 5.33
N ILE A 14 7.96 2.88 4.62
CA ILE A 14 6.52 2.75 4.44
C ILE A 14 6.23 2.50 2.97
N LEU A 15 5.55 1.40 2.66
CA LEU A 15 5.02 1.17 1.31
C LEU A 15 3.68 1.89 1.17
N CYS A 16 3.54 2.68 0.10
CA CYS A 16 2.36 3.49 -0.18
C CYS A 16 1.54 2.88 -1.33
N LEU A 17 0.26 2.63 -1.08
CA LEU A 17 -0.64 1.84 -1.93
C LEU A 17 -1.71 2.76 -2.57
N PRO A 18 -1.63 3.05 -3.88
CA PRO A 18 -2.60 3.89 -4.58
C PRO A 18 -4.02 3.32 -4.58
N GLY A 19 -4.98 4.19 -4.94
CA GLY A 19 -6.38 3.81 -5.10
C GLY A 19 -6.68 3.13 -6.42
N TRP A 20 -7.94 2.75 -6.59
CA TRP A 20 -8.46 2.12 -7.80
C TRP A 20 -8.20 2.96 -9.06
N ARG A 21 -7.69 2.31 -10.11
CA ARG A 21 -7.38 2.90 -11.42
C ARG A 21 -6.52 4.16 -11.33
N THR A 22 -5.50 4.08 -10.49
CA THR A 22 -4.42 5.07 -10.38
C THR A 22 -3.08 4.34 -10.41
N ASN A 23 -1.99 5.02 -10.08
CA ASN A 23 -0.66 4.44 -10.10
C ASN A 23 0.23 5.07 -9.00
N SER A 24 1.45 4.58 -8.87
CA SER A 24 2.43 5.04 -7.88
C SER A 24 2.76 6.52 -8.01
N ARG A 25 2.82 7.04 -9.24
CA ARG A 25 3.09 8.46 -9.52
C ARG A 25 1.96 9.34 -9.00
N ILE A 26 0.70 8.99 -9.28
CA ILE A 26 -0.47 9.74 -8.83
C ILE A 26 -0.50 9.80 -7.30
N LEU A 27 -0.31 8.67 -6.61
CA LEU A 27 -0.29 8.69 -5.15
C LEU A 27 0.88 9.52 -4.62
N ARG A 28 2.07 9.41 -5.21
CA ARG A 28 3.23 10.22 -4.80
C ARG A 28 2.93 11.71 -4.91
N ASP A 29 2.31 12.14 -6.00
CA ASP A 29 1.92 13.54 -6.21
C ASP A 29 0.85 13.98 -5.19
N GLN A 30 -0.15 13.13 -4.89
CA GLN A 30 -1.14 13.39 -3.84
C GLN A 30 -0.50 13.53 -2.44
N LEU A 31 0.49 12.69 -2.12
CA LEU A 31 1.24 12.75 -0.86
C LEU A 31 2.13 13.99 -0.77
N LEU A 32 2.66 14.46 -1.91
CA LEU A 32 3.40 15.72 -1.99
C LEU A 32 2.47 16.92 -1.78
N LEU A 33 1.37 16.97 -2.53
CA LEU A 33 0.40 18.07 -2.48
C LEU A 33 -0.29 18.21 -1.11
N SER A 34 -0.52 17.11 -0.41
CA SER A 34 -1.04 17.13 0.97
C SER A 34 -0.04 17.60 2.03
N GLY A 35 1.24 17.73 1.67
CA GLY A 35 2.32 18.06 2.61
C GLY A 35 2.78 16.88 3.48
N LEU A 36 2.20 15.68 3.30
CA LEU A 36 2.52 14.52 4.14
C LEU A 36 3.98 14.07 3.97
N THR A 37 4.51 14.17 2.76
CA THR A 37 5.93 13.90 2.50
C THR A 37 6.86 14.80 3.32
N HIS A 38 6.51 16.08 3.49
CA HIS A 38 7.29 17.01 4.30
C HIS A 38 7.14 16.71 5.79
N LEU A 39 5.92 16.46 6.24
CA LEU A 39 5.63 16.14 7.64
C LEU A 39 6.39 14.89 8.12
N LEU A 40 6.54 13.91 7.24
CA LEU A 40 7.18 12.63 7.56
C LEU A 40 8.66 12.55 7.17
N ALA A 41 9.24 13.59 6.57
CA ALA A 41 10.57 13.52 5.94
C ALA A 41 11.70 13.07 6.89
N ASP A 42 11.63 13.51 8.15
CA ASP A 42 12.62 13.19 9.19
C ASP A 42 12.45 11.78 9.77
N ILE A 43 11.26 11.19 9.64
CA ILE A 43 10.90 9.94 10.33
C ILE A 43 10.65 8.76 9.39
N ALA A 44 10.27 9.00 8.14
CA ALA A 44 9.87 7.95 7.20
C ALA A 44 10.35 8.20 5.76
N GLU A 45 10.63 7.10 5.09
CA GLU A 45 10.75 6.97 3.65
C GLU A 45 9.44 6.41 3.10
N LEU A 46 8.82 7.15 2.18
CA LEU A 46 7.57 6.77 1.54
C LEU A 46 7.87 6.21 0.14
N LYS A 47 7.56 4.93 -0.08
CA LYS A 47 7.75 4.26 -1.37
C LYS A 47 6.42 3.87 -1.97
N CYS A 48 5.98 4.60 -2.99
CA CYS A 48 4.75 4.29 -3.72
C CYS A 48 4.96 3.09 -4.65
N LEU A 49 4.02 2.15 -4.65
CA LEU A 49 4.03 0.96 -5.51
C LEU A 49 2.94 1.04 -6.57
N ASP A 50 3.21 0.56 -7.77
CA ASP A 50 2.16 0.32 -8.75
C ASP A 50 1.35 -0.93 -8.35
N PRO A 51 0.01 -0.87 -8.48
CA PRO A 51 -0.84 -2.04 -8.35
C PRO A 51 -0.49 -3.13 -9.36
N CYS A 52 -0.72 -4.39 -8.98
CA CYS A 52 -0.31 -5.56 -9.77
C CYS A 52 -1.22 -5.90 -10.95
N GLN A 53 -2.41 -5.27 -11.06
CA GLN A 53 -3.35 -5.51 -12.15
C GLN A 53 -3.46 -4.28 -13.07
N PRO A 54 -3.41 -4.43 -14.39
CA PRO A 54 -3.74 -3.34 -15.30
C PRO A 54 -5.22 -2.94 -15.14
N ALA A 55 -5.54 -1.66 -15.32
CA ALA A 55 -6.91 -1.21 -15.29
C ALA A 55 -7.70 -1.77 -16.49
N GLN A 56 -8.89 -2.32 -16.23
CA GLN A 56 -9.81 -2.81 -17.28
C GLN A 56 -10.75 -1.73 -17.84
N GLY A 57 -10.48 -0.45 -17.57
CA GLY A 57 -11.32 0.65 -18.01
C GLY A 57 -10.78 2.01 -17.59
N PRO A 58 -11.53 3.09 -17.84
CA PRO A 58 -11.07 4.44 -17.58
C PRO A 58 -10.89 4.71 -16.09
N THR A 59 -9.92 5.56 -15.76
CA THR A 59 -9.83 6.18 -14.43
C THR A 59 -10.98 7.17 -14.20
N ASN A 60 -11.10 7.67 -12.97
CA ASN A 60 -12.06 8.72 -12.65
C ASN A 60 -11.76 10.00 -13.47
N PRO A 61 -12.79 10.69 -14.02
CA PRO A 61 -12.59 11.92 -14.79
C PRO A 61 -11.78 13.00 -14.07
N ILE A 62 -11.89 13.10 -12.74
CA ILE A 62 -11.11 14.04 -11.92
C ILE A 62 -9.62 13.68 -11.95
N VAL A 63 -9.30 12.38 -11.87
CA VAL A 63 -7.91 11.91 -12.01
C VAL A 63 -7.40 12.21 -13.41
N LYS A 64 -8.19 11.95 -14.45
CA LYS A 64 -7.78 12.25 -15.83
C LYS A 64 -7.58 13.75 -16.07
N ALA A 65 -8.39 14.60 -15.44
CA ALA A 65 -8.24 16.06 -15.54
C ALA A 65 -7.00 16.57 -14.80
N ALA A 66 -6.66 15.99 -13.64
CA ALA A 66 -5.51 16.39 -12.84
C ALA A 66 -4.17 15.84 -13.39
N TRP A 67 -4.20 14.66 -14.04
CA TRP A 67 -3.04 14.02 -14.68
C TRP A 67 -3.35 13.69 -16.16
N PRO A 68 -3.46 14.71 -17.04
CA PRO A 68 -3.90 14.52 -18.42
C PRO A 68 -2.96 13.64 -19.24
N ASP A 69 -1.65 13.74 -18.98
CA ASP A 69 -0.61 12.99 -19.69
C ASP A 69 -0.47 11.55 -19.20
N GLU A 70 -1.17 11.16 -18.14
CA GLU A 70 -1.12 9.80 -17.62
C GLU A 70 -1.98 8.85 -18.46
N THR A 71 -1.36 7.75 -18.88
CA THR A 71 -1.99 6.71 -19.72
C THR A 71 -2.06 5.37 -19.00
N ASP A 72 -1.16 5.13 -18.04
CA ASP A 72 -1.01 3.82 -17.42
C ASP A 72 -1.71 3.81 -16.06
N PHE A 73 -2.81 3.08 -15.98
CA PHE A 73 -3.63 2.94 -14.79
C PHE A 73 -3.69 1.48 -14.35
N TYR A 74 -3.71 1.27 -13.05
CA TYR A 74 -3.66 -0.04 -12.43
C TYR A 74 -4.67 -0.14 -11.27
N GLN A 75 -4.95 -1.35 -10.82
CA GLN A 75 -5.80 -1.65 -9.67
C GLN A 75 -5.28 -2.88 -8.92
N TRP A 76 -5.72 -3.07 -7.68
CA TRP A 76 -5.26 -4.20 -6.86
C TRP A 76 -6.05 -5.46 -7.15
N TRP A 77 -7.36 -5.31 -7.31
CA TRP A 77 -8.30 -6.36 -7.67
C TRP A 77 -9.36 -5.78 -8.61
N TYR A 78 -10.06 -6.66 -9.31
CA TYR A 78 -11.25 -6.30 -10.08
C TYR A 78 -12.48 -6.42 -9.19
N THR A 79 -13.42 -5.48 -9.32
CA THR A 79 -14.70 -5.53 -8.62
C THR A 79 -15.78 -5.75 -9.66
N ASN A 80 -16.55 -6.82 -9.51
CA ASN A 80 -17.79 -6.98 -10.26
C ASN A 80 -18.91 -6.30 -9.49
N GLU A 81 -19.35 -5.14 -9.97
CA GLU A 81 -20.39 -4.34 -9.28
C GLU A 81 -21.76 -5.03 -9.23
N ASN A 82 -22.02 -6.00 -10.11
CA ASN A 82 -23.29 -6.73 -10.14
C ASN A 82 -23.32 -7.88 -9.13
N THR A 83 -22.18 -8.55 -8.92
CA THR A 83 -22.08 -9.70 -8.02
C THR A 83 -21.43 -9.37 -6.68
N MET A 84 -20.82 -8.18 -6.55
CA MET A 84 -19.97 -7.78 -5.42
C MET A 84 -18.78 -8.73 -5.21
N GLU A 85 -18.38 -9.47 -6.24
CA GLU A 85 -17.21 -10.34 -6.20
C GLU A 85 -15.94 -9.54 -6.50
N TYR A 86 -14.87 -9.90 -5.80
CA TYR A 86 -13.55 -9.33 -5.97
C TYR A 86 -12.62 -10.38 -6.57
N ASP A 87 -12.14 -10.14 -7.79
CA ASP A 87 -11.20 -11.03 -8.46
C ASP A 87 -9.76 -10.51 -8.31
N ALA A 88 -8.81 -11.43 -8.12
CA ALA A 88 -7.39 -11.16 -7.86
C ALA A 88 -7.05 -10.49 -6.52
N GLY A 89 -7.95 -10.54 -5.52
CA GLY A 89 -7.67 -10.01 -4.17
C GLY A 89 -6.50 -10.72 -3.46
N GLU A 90 -6.45 -12.05 -3.53
CA GLU A 90 -5.32 -12.83 -2.98
C GLU A 90 -4.00 -12.50 -3.68
N ALA A 91 -4.04 -12.35 -5.01
CA ALA A 91 -2.86 -11.97 -5.80
C ALA A 91 -2.31 -10.59 -5.40
N ALA A 92 -3.17 -9.66 -4.97
CA ALA A 92 -2.73 -8.38 -4.44
C ALA A 92 -1.96 -8.54 -3.11
N VAL A 93 -2.47 -9.35 -2.19
CA VAL A 93 -1.81 -9.64 -0.90
C VAL A 93 -0.47 -10.35 -1.11
N ASP A 94 -0.43 -11.32 -2.02
CA ASP A 94 0.79 -12.05 -2.37
C ASP A 94 1.84 -11.14 -3.00
N TYR A 95 1.41 -10.21 -3.86
CA TYR A 95 2.27 -9.21 -4.47
C TYR A 95 2.89 -8.29 -3.40
N ILE A 96 2.11 -7.79 -2.44
CA ILE A 96 2.64 -6.99 -1.33
C ILE A 96 3.61 -7.80 -0.48
N SER A 97 3.26 -9.05 -0.15
CA SER A 97 4.13 -9.96 0.61
C SER A 97 5.46 -10.21 -0.11
N LYS A 98 5.43 -10.37 -1.44
CA LYS A 98 6.63 -10.47 -2.28
C LYS A 98 7.45 -9.18 -2.22
N LYS A 99 6.82 -8.01 -2.34
CA LYS A 99 7.53 -6.72 -2.26
C LYS A 99 8.17 -6.47 -0.90
N ILE A 100 7.51 -6.83 0.19
CA ILE A 100 8.10 -6.75 1.54
C ILE A 100 9.35 -7.65 1.64
N ARG A 101 9.33 -8.86 1.04
CA ARG A 101 10.49 -9.75 1.02
C ARG A 101 11.65 -9.21 0.17
N GLU A 102 11.36 -8.59 -0.98
CA GLU A 102 12.36 -8.03 -1.90
C GLU A 102 13.04 -6.76 -1.36
N GLU A 103 12.29 -5.88 -0.71
CA GLU A 103 12.74 -4.54 -0.28
C GLU A 103 13.41 -4.53 1.11
N GLY A 104 13.43 -5.69 1.78
CA GLY A 104 13.82 -5.81 3.18
C GLY A 104 12.69 -5.38 4.13
N PRO A 105 12.94 -5.34 5.46
CA PRO A 105 11.90 -5.07 6.43
C PRO A 105 11.22 -3.71 6.16
N VAL A 106 9.90 -3.77 5.97
CA VAL A 106 8.99 -2.64 5.84
C VAL A 106 8.34 -2.43 7.20
N ASP A 107 8.26 -1.18 7.65
CA ASP A 107 7.74 -0.84 8.99
C ASP A 107 6.23 -0.57 8.98
N GLY A 108 5.65 -0.33 7.80
CA GLY A 108 4.22 -0.13 7.69
C GLY A 108 3.72 0.05 6.26
N LEU A 109 2.40 0.06 6.14
CA LEU A 109 1.69 0.33 4.90
C LEU A 109 0.87 1.62 5.06
N LEU A 110 0.87 2.44 4.03
CA LEU A 110 -0.04 3.58 3.88
C LEU A 110 -0.87 3.32 2.63
N GLY A 111 -2.19 3.48 2.69
CA GLY A 111 -3.04 3.22 1.53
C GLY A 111 -4.21 4.17 1.42
N PHE A 112 -4.64 4.42 0.18
CA PHE A 112 -5.83 5.22 -0.13
C PHE A 112 -6.89 4.36 -0.82
N SER A 113 -8.17 4.50 -0.43
CA SER A 113 -9.31 3.79 -1.03
C SER A 113 -9.04 2.28 -1.18
N GLN A 114 -8.98 1.73 -2.40
CA GLN A 114 -8.63 0.33 -2.65
C GLN A 114 -7.27 -0.08 -2.02
N GLY A 115 -6.25 0.76 -2.14
CA GLY A 115 -4.96 0.51 -1.48
C GLY A 115 -5.03 0.60 0.04
N GLY A 116 -5.94 1.41 0.58
CA GLY A 116 -6.22 1.49 2.03
C GLY A 116 -6.84 0.20 2.56
N ALA A 117 -7.83 -0.34 1.83
CA ALA A 117 -8.40 -1.65 2.14
C ALA A 117 -7.34 -2.76 2.07
N LEU A 118 -6.45 -2.74 1.07
CA LEU A 118 -5.32 -3.69 0.98
C LEU A 118 -4.39 -3.60 2.19
N ALA A 119 -4.02 -2.38 2.59
CA ALA A 119 -3.17 -2.16 3.78
C ALA A 119 -3.80 -2.78 5.04
N CYS A 120 -5.11 -2.57 5.25
CA CYS A 120 -5.84 -3.16 6.37
C CYS A 120 -5.89 -4.69 6.30
N MET A 121 -6.13 -5.27 5.12
CA MET A 121 -6.12 -6.73 4.94
C MET A 121 -4.76 -7.33 5.28
N CYS A 122 -3.66 -6.74 4.78
CA CYS A 122 -2.30 -7.18 5.11
C CYS A 122 -2.03 -7.09 6.62
N ALA A 123 -2.44 -6.00 7.28
CA ALA A 123 -2.27 -5.84 8.72
C ALA A 123 -3.04 -6.90 9.51
N ALA A 124 -4.29 -7.18 9.13
CA ALA A 124 -5.12 -8.19 9.78
C ALA A 124 -4.55 -9.62 9.61
N LEU A 125 -4.05 -9.96 8.42
CA LEU A 125 -3.40 -11.24 8.15
C LEU A 125 -2.10 -11.40 8.95
N GLN A 126 -1.31 -10.33 9.06
CA GLN A 126 -0.09 -10.32 9.88
C GLN A 126 -0.42 -10.54 11.36
N GLN A 127 -1.42 -9.82 11.90
CA GLN A 127 -1.85 -9.99 13.29
C GLN A 127 -2.29 -11.43 13.58
N LYS A 128 -3.13 -12.01 12.70
CA LYS A 128 -3.58 -13.39 12.83
C LYS A 128 -2.40 -14.37 12.85
N ALA A 129 -1.43 -14.20 11.94
CA ALA A 129 -0.25 -15.06 11.89
C ALA A 129 0.62 -14.96 13.15
N ASP A 130 0.72 -13.77 13.75
CA ASP A 130 1.46 -13.57 14.99
C ASP A 130 0.74 -14.19 16.20
N ASP A 131 -0.59 -14.06 16.29
CA ASP A 131 -1.40 -14.72 17.32
C ASP A 131 -1.25 -16.25 17.25
N GLU A 132 -1.30 -16.83 16.05
CA GLU A 132 -1.09 -18.27 15.83
C GLU A 132 0.32 -18.72 16.26
N ARG A 133 1.36 -17.94 15.97
CA ARG A 133 2.74 -18.23 16.40
C ARG A 133 2.88 -18.21 17.91
N LEU A 134 2.29 -17.23 18.58
CA LEU A 134 2.32 -17.11 20.05
C LEU A 134 1.59 -18.26 20.73
N ASN A 135 0.42 -18.65 20.20
CA ASN A 135 -0.34 -19.78 20.72
C ASN A 135 0.41 -21.12 20.57
N ASN A 136 1.05 -21.34 19.41
CA ASN A 136 1.84 -22.55 19.18
C ASN A 136 3.08 -22.63 20.08
N ALA A 137 3.77 -21.50 20.32
CA ALA A 137 4.91 -21.45 21.24
C ALA A 137 4.50 -21.74 22.70
N SER A 138 3.32 -21.25 23.11
CA SER A 138 2.76 -21.47 24.44
C SER A 138 2.35 -22.93 24.68
N ASN A 139 1.87 -23.63 23.65
CA ASN A 139 1.46 -25.04 23.73
C ASN A 139 2.63 -26.04 23.62
N SER A 140 3.81 -25.58 23.19
CA SER A 140 5.04 -26.39 23.12
C SER A 140 5.95 -26.28 24.35
N SER A 141 5.53 -25.49 25.35
CA SER A 141 6.25 -25.21 26.61
C SER A 141 5.62 -25.97 27.77
#